data_AF-A0A3G6RS12-F1
#
_entry.id   AF-A0A3G6RS12-F1
#
_cell.length_a   1.000
_cell.length_b   1.000
_cell.length_c   1.000
_cell.angle_alpha   90.00
_cell.angle_beta   90.00
_cell.angle_gamma   90.00
#
_symmetry.space_group_name_H-M   'P 1'
#
loop_
_entity.id
_entity.type
_entity.pdbx_description
1 polymer ?
#
loop_
_entity_poly.entity_id
_entity_poly.type
_entity_poly.pdbx_seq_one_letter_code
_entity_poly.pdbx_strand_id
1 'polypeptide(L)'
;MSEKHHIEKISSYNDKISIYNLVYKKFKFKWWVRIIIPPLIPTVASFILLFCQRDLWILLTFPLMVFFSVVSINYMIGRVEVVIRTYYSYALNDNNKYNYDSFLEIQKQELFNLLGNTLTKKDNLLFLIDKLSTQQNKYSYGLSVQTVVITISIITGSFLSKFLDYSSNMQDFYDGSRILISVLLLIGFTIIIVDIFLVKGFVKQYIKNRNRLVRTLTNIYLDKYIE
;
A
#
# COMPACT_ATOMS: atom_id res chain seq x y z
N MET A 1 1.17 -36.84 10.51
CA MET A 1 0.89 -35.39 10.64
C MET A 1 0.17 -34.97 9.35
N SER A 2 -1.06 -34.46 9.43
CA SER A 2 -1.96 -34.31 8.26
C SER A 2 -1.42 -33.33 7.21
N GLU A 3 -1.54 -33.67 5.91
CA GLU A 3 -1.19 -32.80 4.77
C GLU A 3 -1.76 -31.38 4.90
N LYS A 4 -2.96 -31.25 5.47
CA LYS A 4 -3.63 -29.97 5.71
C LYS A 4 -2.80 -29.05 6.62
N HIS A 5 -2.15 -29.60 7.64
CA HIS A 5 -1.33 -28.83 8.58
C HIS A 5 0.00 -28.36 7.94
N HIS A 6 0.53 -29.13 6.98
CA HIS A 6 1.71 -28.71 6.21
C HIS A 6 1.36 -27.58 5.22
N ILE A 7 0.23 -27.67 4.51
CA ILE A 7 -0.21 -26.63 3.58
C ILE A 7 -0.50 -25.31 4.31
N GLU A 8 -1.14 -25.37 5.47
CA GLU A 8 -1.44 -24.18 6.28
C GLU A 8 -0.17 -23.50 6.81
N LYS A 9 0.81 -24.29 7.24
CA LYS A 9 2.14 -23.78 7.62
C LYS A 9 2.86 -23.13 6.44
N ILE A 10 2.77 -23.70 5.24
CA ILE A 10 3.40 -23.14 4.03
C ILE A 10 2.66 -21.88 3.57
N SER A 11 1.33 -21.83 3.69
CA SER A 11 0.54 -20.61 3.45
C SER A 11 0.98 -19.46 4.35
N SER A 12 1.30 -19.75 5.62
CA SER A 12 1.83 -18.74 6.57
C SER A 12 3.16 -18.12 6.13
N TYR A 13 3.93 -18.79 5.27
CA TYR A 13 5.18 -18.25 4.73
C TYR A 13 4.93 -17.09 3.77
N ASN A 14 3.75 -17.01 3.16
CA ASN A 14 3.39 -15.89 2.30
C ASN A 14 3.58 -14.56 3.01
N ASP A 15 3.19 -14.44 4.28
CA ASP A 15 3.36 -13.20 5.04
C ASP A 15 4.84 -12.92 5.36
N LYS A 16 5.62 -13.97 5.63
CA LYS A 16 7.06 -13.85 5.94
C LYS A 16 7.85 -13.32 4.75
N ILE A 17 7.57 -13.81 3.54
CA ILE A 17 8.22 -13.34 2.31
C ILE A 17 7.64 -12.01 1.79
N SER A 18 6.91 -11.28 2.64
CA SER A 18 6.42 -9.95 2.27
C SER A 18 7.49 -8.90 2.25
N ILE A 19 7.50 -8.01 1.23
CA ILE A 19 8.43 -6.87 1.20
C ILE A 19 8.25 -5.99 2.47
N TYR A 20 7.09 -6.05 3.12
CA TYR A 20 6.84 -5.40 4.40
C TYR A 20 7.72 -6.02 5.48
N ASN A 21 7.68 -7.34 5.65
CA ASN A 21 8.53 -8.03 6.62
C ASN A 21 10.01 -8.01 6.22
N LEU A 22 10.31 -8.12 4.93
CA LEU A 22 11.68 -8.16 4.40
C LEU A 22 12.36 -6.78 4.44
N VAL A 23 11.65 -5.69 4.15
CA VAL A 23 12.22 -4.35 3.97
C VAL A 23 11.64 -3.36 4.96
N TYR A 24 10.33 -3.12 4.96
CA TYR A 24 9.73 -2.03 5.77
C TYR A 24 9.80 -2.26 7.28
N LYS A 25 9.78 -3.51 7.75
CA LYS A 25 9.95 -3.86 9.18
C LYS A 25 11.35 -3.53 9.69
N LYS A 26 12.34 -3.43 8.80
CA LYS A 26 13.71 -3.01 9.13
C LYS A 26 13.87 -1.49 9.17
N PHE A 27 12.82 -0.71 8.87
CA PHE A 27 12.88 0.74 8.95
C PHE A 27 12.90 1.18 10.41
N LYS A 28 13.83 2.09 10.74
CA LYS A 28 13.88 2.71 12.06
C LYS A 28 12.63 3.58 12.26
N PHE A 29 12.12 3.63 13.49
CA PHE A 29 10.98 4.49 13.84
C PHE A 29 11.20 5.96 13.43
N LYS A 30 12.43 6.48 13.61
CA LYS A 30 12.81 7.84 13.18
C LYS A 30 12.58 8.09 11.68
N TRP A 31 12.70 7.07 10.83
CA TRP A 31 12.44 7.20 9.39
C TRP A 31 10.95 7.27 9.10
N TRP A 32 10.14 6.46 9.77
CA TRP A 32 8.68 6.53 9.68
C TRP A 32 8.14 7.90 10.07
N VAL A 33 8.64 8.46 11.17
CA VAL A 33 8.33 9.82 11.62
C VAL A 33 8.61 10.84 10.51
N ARG A 34 9.78 10.75 9.86
CA ARG A 34 10.18 11.67 8.79
C ARG A 34 9.40 11.47 7.47
N ILE A 35 8.80 10.31 7.25
CA ILE A 35 7.96 10.03 6.08
C ILE A 35 6.53 10.52 6.33
N ILE A 36 5.98 10.26 7.51
CA ILE A 36 4.56 10.47 7.82
C ILE A 36 4.26 11.90 8.27
N ILE A 37 5.10 12.49 9.14
CA ILE A 37 4.80 13.80 9.74
C ILE A 37 4.73 14.93 8.70
N PRO A 38 5.68 15.08 7.75
CA PRO A 38 5.67 16.21 6.83
C PRO A 38 4.38 16.38 6.01
N PRO A 39 3.79 15.32 5.39
CA PRO A 39 2.50 15.46 4.70
C PRO A 39 1.31 15.61 5.67
N LEU A 40 1.44 15.18 6.93
CA LEU A 40 0.36 15.24 7.92
C LEU A 40 0.16 16.66 8.47
N ILE A 41 1.24 17.44 8.63
CA ILE A 41 1.18 18.84 9.09
C ILE A 41 0.22 19.70 8.26
N PRO A 42 0.38 19.82 6.92
CA PRO A 42 -0.51 20.64 6.11
C PRO A 42 -1.92 20.05 6.01
N THR A 43 -2.07 18.72 6.18
CA THR A 43 -3.38 18.07 6.26
C THR A 43 -4.15 18.54 7.50
N VAL A 44 -3.52 18.48 8.69
CA VAL A 44 -4.11 18.97 9.94
C VAL A 44 -4.37 20.47 9.89
N ALA A 45 -3.44 21.25 9.34
CA ALA A 45 -3.64 22.68 9.14
C ALA A 45 -4.87 22.97 8.25
N SER A 46 -5.07 22.19 7.18
CA SER A 46 -6.25 22.32 6.30
C SER A 46 -7.55 22.07 7.05
N PHE A 47 -7.60 21.06 7.93
CA PHE A 47 -8.77 20.81 8.78
C PHE A 47 -9.03 21.95 9.76
N ILE A 48 -8.00 22.48 10.43
CA ILE A 48 -8.15 23.61 11.37
C ILE A 48 -8.68 24.84 10.63
N LEU A 49 -8.15 25.14 9.44
CA LEU A 49 -8.60 26.28 8.63
C LEU A 49 -10.05 26.15 8.17
N LEU A 50 -10.50 24.91 7.90
CA LEU A 50 -11.90 24.61 7.59
C LEU A 50 -12.81 24.93 8.79
N PHE A 51 -12.44 24.54 10.01
CA PHE A 51 -13.19 24.90 11.22
C PHE A 51 -13.20 26.41 11.50
N CYS A 52 -12.13 27.11 11.15
CA CYS A 52 -12.05 28.57 11.27
C CYS A 52 -12.71 29.34 10.12
N GLN A 53 -13.40 28.68 9.18
CA GLN A 53 -14.05 29.29 8.01
C GLN A 53 -13.09 30.16 7.16
N ARG A 54 -11.82 29.72 7.04
CA ARG A 54 -10.78 30.42 6.27
C ARG A 54 -10.51 29.72 4.93
N ASP A 55 -11.55 29.59 4.11
CA ASP A 55 -11.53 28.77 2.89
C ASP A 55 -10.43 29.12 1.89
N LEU A 56 -10.08 30.42 1.75
CA LEU A 56 -8.99 30.85 0.87
C LEU A 56 -7.62 30.30 1.31
N TRP A 57 -7.41 30.09 2.60
CA TRP A 57 -6.16 29.55 3.14
C TRP A 57 -6.03 28.04 2.93
N ILE A 58 -7.15 27.33 2.75
CA ILE A 58 -7.15 25.90 2.40
C ILE A 58 -6.57 25.68 0.99
N LEU A 59 -6.73 26.65 0.08
CA LEU A 59 -6.09 26.57 -1.23
C LEU A 59 -4.56 26.67 -1.15
N LEU A 60 -4.02 27.36 -0.13
CA LEU A 60 -2.57 27.47 0.08
C LEU A 60 -1.96 26.23 0.72
N THR A 61 -2.74 25.44 1.47
CA THR A 61 -2.22 24.20 2.06
C THR A 61 -2.07 23.10 1.03
N PHE A 62 -2.82 23.12 -0.07
CA PHE A 62 -2.80 22.07 -1.08
C PHE A 62 -1.43 21.89 -1.78
N PRO A 63 -0.77 22.94 -2.29
CA PRO A 63 0.59 22.82 -2.84
C PRO A 63 1.61 22.34 -1.80
N LEU A 64 1.46 22.74 -0.54
CA LEU A 64 2.32 22.28 0.57
C LEU A 64 2.13 20.78 0.81
N MET A 65 0.88 20.28 0.81
CA MET A 65 0.60 18.85 0.94
C MET A 65 1.25 18.03 -0.18
N VAL A 66 1.15 18.50 -1.43
CA VAL A 66 1.79 17.84 -2.59
C VAL A 66 3.31 17.84 -2.43
N PHE A 67 3.90 18.99 -2.12
CA PHE A 67 5.35 19.12 -1.96
C PHE A 67 5.89 18.18 -0.88
N PHE A 68 5.31 18.21 0.33
CA PHE A 68 5.74 17.33 1.42
C PHE A 68 5.52 15.84 1.11
N SER A 69 4.46 15.50 0.36
CA SER A 69 4.24 14.13 -0.09
C SER A 69 5.36 13.65 -1.02
N VAL A 70 5.76 14.46 -2.00
CA VAL A 70 6.87 14.13 -2.91
C VAL A 70 8.19 13.96 -2.15
N VAL A 71 8.49 14.88 -1.22
CA VAL A 71 9.70 14.79 -0.37
C VAL A 71 9.70 13.49 0.44
N SER A 72 8.57 13.11 1.05
CA SER A 72 8.46 11.88 1.82
C SER A 72 8.62 10.62 0.96
N ILE A 73 8.08 10.61 -0.26
CA ILE A 73 8.24 9.48 -1.21
C ILE A 73 9.71 9.32 -1.59
N ASN A 74 10.38 10.41 -1.96
CA ASN A 74 11.80 10.37 -2.32
C ASN A 74 12.68 9.88 -1.15
N TYR A 75 12.37 10.34 0.07
CA TYR A 75 13.05 9.86 1.27
C TYR A 75 12.81 8.35 1.50
N MET A 76 11.58 7.88 1.32
CA MET A 76 11.22 6.47 1.45
C MET A 76 11.99 5.59 0.44
N ILE A 77 12.05 6.00 -0.83
CA ILE A 77 12.80 5.31 -1.90
C ILE A 77 14.27 5.18 -1.50
N GLY A 78 14.90 6.28 -1.07
CA GLY A 78 16.29 6.25 -0.62
C GLY A 78 16.52 5.32 0.59
N ARG A 79 15.55 5.21 1.51
CA ARG A 79 15.65 4.28 2.65
C ARG A 79 15.44 2.81 2.27
N VAL A 80 14.56 2.54 1.30
CA VAL A 80 14.44 1.20 0.71
C VAL A 80 15.79 0.77 0.14
N GLU A 81 16.46 1.65 -0.62
CA GLU A 81 17.78 1.38 -1.18
C GLU A 81 18.82 1.03 -0.12
N VAL A 82 18.88 1.82 0.97
CA VAL A 82 19.80 1.56 2.09
C VAL A 82 19.54 0.18 2.71
N VAL A 83 18.28 -0.19 2.93
CA VAL A 83 17.93 -1.49 3.52
C VAL A 83 18.34 -2.63 2.58
N ILE A 84 18.06 -2.51 1.28
CA ILE A 84 18.44 -3.53 0.30
C ILE A 84 19.96 -3.68 0.22
N ARG A 85 20.71 -2.58 0.14
CA ARG A 85 22.18 -2.63 0.13
C ARG A 85 22.77 -3.26 1.41
N THR A 86 22.14 -3.02 2.56
CA THR A 86 22.64 -3.49 3.86
C THR A 86 22.35 -4.98 4.10
N TYR A 87 21.16 -5.46 3.73
CA TYR A 87 20.69 -6.81 4.09
C TYR A 87 20.60 -7.77 2.90
N TYR A 88 20.57 -7.26 1.68
CA TYR A 88 20.24 -8.00 0.46
C TYR A 88 21.13 -7.58 -0.72
N SER A 89 22.42 -7.33 -0.46
CA SER A 89 23.38 -6.91 -1.49
C SER A 89 23.45 -7.88 -2.68
N TYR A 90 23.24 -9.17 -2.43
CA TYR A 90 23.19 -10.23 -3.45
C TYR A 90 22.08 -10.04 -4.49
N ALA A 91 21.04 -9.25 -4.19
CA ALA A 91 19.89 -9.05 -5.06
C ALA A 91 19.98 -7.76 -5.90
N LEU A 92 21.07 -7.00 -5.77
CA LEU A 92 21.27 -5.78 -6.56
C LEU A 92 21.65 -6.13 -8.00
N ASN A 93 21.27 -5.26 -8.94
CA ASN A 93 21.73 -5.38 -10.32
C ASN A 93 23.19 -4.95 -10.49
N ASP A 94 23.74 -5.12 -11.70
CA ASP A 94 25.13 -4.77 -12.04
C ASP A 94 25.50 -3.31 -11.76
N ASN A 95 24.51 -2.42 -11.70
CA ASN A 95 24.67 -1.00 -11.39
C ASN A 95 24.55 -0.69 -9.89
N ASN A 96 24.56 -1.70 -9.01
CA ASN A 96 24.30 -1.60 -7.58
C ASN A 96 22.95 -0.92 -7.23
N LYS A 97 21.99 -0.94 -8.14
CA LYS A 97 20.64 -0.39 -7.93
C LYS A 97 19.66 -1.54 -7.72
N TYR A 98 18.63 -1.30 -6.91
CA TYR A 98 17.54 -2.24 -6.80
C TYR A 98 16.51 -1.97 -7.90
N ASN A 99 15.96 -3.04 -8.46
CA ASN A 99 14.84 -2.97 -9.38
C ASN A 99 13.73 -3.91 -8.90
N TYR A 100 12.76 -4.20 -9.76
CA TYR A 100 11.71 -5.15 -9.42
C TYR A 100 12.24 -6.57 -9.21
N ASP A 101 13.24 -6.99 -9.99
CA ASP A 101 13.84 -8.33 -9.94
C ASP A 101 14.61 -8.54 -8.63
N SER A 102 15.23 -7.49 -8.10
CA SER A 102 15.83 -7.50 -6.75
C SER A 102 14.84 -7.97 -5.68
N PHE A 103 13.59 -7.50 -5.73
CA PHE A 103 12.58 -7.95 -4.76
C PHE A 103 12.16 -9.39 -4.98
N LEU A 104 12.15 -9.87 -6.23
CA LEU A 104 11.86 -11.27 -6.54
C LEU A 104 12.96 -12.18 -6.01
N GLU A 105 14.22 -11.81 -6.19
CA GLU A 105 15.37 -12.60 -5.74
C GLU A 105 15.42 -12.70 -4.21
N ILE A 106 15.14 -11.60 -3.49
CA ILE A 106 15.03 -11.61 -2.03
C ILE A 106 13.91 -12.55 -1.57
N GLN A 107 12.75 -12.48 -2.22
CA GLN A 107 11.62 -13.36 -1.90
C GLN A 107 11.95 -14.83 -2.18
N LYS A 108 12.67 -15.10 -3.27
CA LYS A 108 13.12 -16.43 -3.68
C LYS A 108 14.03 -17.04 -2.62
N GLN A 109 15.07 -16.31 -2.23
CA GLN A 109 16.04 -16.77 -1.25
C GLN A 109 15.41 -17.00 0.13
N GLU A 110 14.55 -16.09 0.59
CA GLU A 110 13.87 -16.26 1.87
C GLU A 110 12.90 -17.46 1.83
N LEU A 111 12.15 -17.64 0.73
CA LEU A 111 11.25 -18.78 0.60
C LEU A 111 12.02 -20.10 0.54
N PHE A 112 13.15 -20.12 -0.16
CA PHE A 112 14.04 -21.26 -0.23
C PHE A 112 14.53 -21.66 1.17
N ASN A 113 14.98 -20.69 1.97
CA ASN A 113 15.41 -20.91 3.36
C ASN A 113 14.28 -21.45 4.25
N LEU A 114 13.03 -20.98 4.05
CA LEU A 114 11.87 -21.41 4.83
C LEU A 114 11.36 -22.81 4.47
N LEU A 115 11.48 -23.23 3.20
CA LEU A 115 11.07 -24.55 2.71
C LEU A 115 12.12 -25.63 2.98
N GLY A 116 13.41 -25.27 2.90
CA GLY A 116 14.52 -26.20 3.02
C GLY A 116 14.70 -27.12 1.80
N ASN A 117 15.75 -27.95 1.84
CA ASN A 117 16.16 -28.78 0.69
C ASN A 117 15.18 -29.90 0.31
N THR A 118 14.29 -30.30 1.23
CA THR A 118 13.36 -31.42 1.02
C THR A 118 12.10 -31.01 0.27
N LEU A 119 11.55 -29.83 0.56
CA LEU A 119 10.35 -29.29 -0.11
C LEU A 119 10.65 -28.58 -1.43
N THR A 120 11.93 -28.40 -1.76
CA THR A 120 12.39 -27.79 -3.03
C THR A 120 12.68 -28.83 -4.11
N LYS A 121 12.32 -30.10 -3.90
CA LYS A 121 12.34 -31.15 -4.92
C LYS A 121 11.23 -30.92 -5.96
N LYS A 122 11.49 -31.32 -7.21
CA LYS A 122 10.62 -31.13 -8.38
C LYS A 122 9.14 -31.44 -8.09
N ASP A 123 8.85 -32.67 -7.65
CA ASP A 123 7.47 -33.14 -7.44
C ASP A 123 6.78 -32.42 -6.27
N ASN A 124 7.55 -32.09 -5.24
CA ASN A 124 7.04 -31.35 -4.07
C ASN A 124 6.69 -29.90 -4.43
N LEU A 125 7.52 -29.24 -5.24
CA LEU A 125 7.23 -27.89 -5.74
C LEU A 125 5.98 -27.87 -6.61
N LEU A 126 5.85 -28.84 -7.52
CA LEU A 126 4.71 -28.97 -8.42
C LEU A 126 3.41 -29.20 -7.64
N PHE A 127 3.44 -30.09 -6.64
CA PHE A 127 2.32 -30.32 -5.73
C PHE A 127 1.92 -29.06 -4.94
N LEU A 128 2.90 -28.31 -4.42
CA LEU A 128 2.64 -27.07 -3.68
C LEU A 128 2.02 -25.99 -4.57
N ILE A 129 2.53 -25.82 -5.79
CA ILE A 129 2.00 -24.86 -6.77
C ILE A 129 0.54 -25.17 -7.07
N ASP A 130 0.21 -26.42 -7.35
CA ASP A 130 -1.16 -26.84 -7.70
C ASP A 130 -2.15 -26.65 -6.54
N LYS A 131 -1.78 -27.09 -5.33
CA LYS A 131 -2.62 -26.96 -4.13
C LYS A 131 -2.80 -25.52 -3.65
N LEU A 132 -1.77 -24.69 -3.72
CA LEU A 132 -1.85 -23.28 -3.30
C LEU A 132 -2.56 -22.42 -4.34
N SER A 133 -2.47 -22.78 -5.63
CA SER A 133 -3.23 -22.11 -6.69
C SER A 133 -4.73 -22.30 -6.54
N THR A 134 -5.18 -23.48 -6.09
CA THR A 134 -6.62 -23.81 -5.92
C THR A 134 -7.26 -23.21 -4.67
N GLN A 135 -6.49 -22.87 -3.62
CA GLN A 135 -7.01 -22.24 -2.39
C GLN A 135 -7.22 -20.71 -2.48
N GLN A 136 -6.89 -20.07 -3.60
CA GLN A 136 -6.93 -18.62 -3.71
C GLN A 136 -8.35 -18.04 -3.92
N ASN A 137 -9.04 -17.72 -2.84
CA ASN A 137 -10.28 -16.95 -2.87
C ASN A 137 -10.12 -15.58 -3.55
N LYS A 138 -11.08 -15.24 -4.45
CA LYS A 138 -11.24 -13.94 -5.14
C LYS A 138 -11.30 -12.80 -4.12
N TYR A 139 -10.28 -11.94 -4.08
CA TYR A 139 -10.36 -10.74 -3.26
C TYR A 139 -11.01 -9.59 -4.02
N SER A 140 -11.99 -9.00 -3.34
CA SER A 140 -12.78 -7.85 -3.73
C SER A 140 -11.99 -6.58 -3.46
N TYR A 141 -11.94 -5.65 -4.41
CA TYR A 141 -11.53 -4.25 -4.22
C TYR A 141 -12.41 -3.48 -3.22
N GLY A 142 -13.26 -4.19 -2.47
CA GLY A 142 -14.40 -3.69 -1.73
C GLY A 142 -14.04 -2.70 -0.65
N LEU A 143 -13.28 -3.05 0.39
CA LEU A 143 -13.35 -2.25 1.61
C LEU A 143 -12.86 -0.80 1.49
N SER A 144 -11.71 -0.53 0.87
CA SER A 144 -11.22 0.85 0.72
C SER A 144 -12.06 1.65 -0.28
N VAL A 145 -12.32 1.10 -1.46
CA VAL A 145 -13.10 1.77 -2.51
C VAL A 145 -14.56 1.95 -2.08
N GLN A 146 -15.17 0.95 -1.45
CA GLN A 146 -16.54 1.04 -0.90
C GLN A 146 -16.61 2.04 0.23
N THR A 147 -15.64 2.08 1.15
CA THR A 147 -15.62 3.10 2.22
C THR A 147 -15.54 4.51 1.63
N VAL A 148 -14.76 4.71 0.57
CA VAL A 148 -14.67 5.99 -0.14
C VAL A 148 -15.99 6.34 -0.82
N VAL A 149 -16.58 5.41 -1.56
CA VAL A 149 -17.88 5.60 -2.23
C VAL A 149 -18.98 5.91 -1.22
N ILE A 150 -19.03 5.18 -0.11
CA ILE A 150 -19.99 5.38 0.98
C ILE A 150 -19.80 6.77 1.61
N THR A 151 -18.56 7.15 1.93
CA THR A 151 -18.26 8.44 2.56
C THR A 151 -18.64 9.62 1.66
N ILE A 152 -18.28 9.56 0.36
CA ILE A 152 -18.68 10.57 -0.62
C ILE A 152 -20.21 10.62 -0.72
N SER A 153 -20.87 9.46 -0.82
CA SER A 153 -22.33 9.38 -0.95
C SER A 153 -23.06 9.99 0.25
N ILE A 154 -22.59 9.75 1.48
CA ILE A 154 -23.16 10.33 2.71
C ILE A 154 -22.97 11.86 2.74
N ILE A 155 -21.79 12.36 2.36
CA ILE A 155 -21.51 13.80 2.36
C ILE A 155 -22.34 14.51 1.29
N THR A 156 -22.37 13.97 0.08
CA THR A 156 -23.18 14.54 -1.01
C THR A 156 -24.67 14.45 -0.68
N GLY A 157 -25.14 13.33 -0.14
CA GLY A 157 -26.55 13.13 0.23
C GLY A 157 -26.99 14.04 1.38
N SER A 158 -26.16 14.18 2.43
CA SER A 158 -26.45 15.06 3.57
C SER A 158 -26.41 16.54 3.19
N PHE A 159 -25.51 16.93 2.28
CA PHE A 159 -25.50 18.28 1.72
C PHE A 159 -26.76 18.54 0.89
N LEU A 160 -27.10 17.65 -0.06
CA LEU A 160 -28.27 17.83 -0.93
C LEU A 160 -29.59 17.89 -0.12
N SER A 161 -29.71 17.07 0.92
CA SER A 161 -30.85 17.08 1.85
C SER A 161 -30.95 18.39 2.63
N LYS A 162 -29.87 18.83 3.29
CA LYS A 162 -29.89 20.10 4.03
C LYS A 162 -30.06 21.31 3.12
N PHE A 163 -29.59 21.21 1.88
CA PHE A 163 -29.68 22.27 0.89
C PHE A 163 -31.13 22.49 0.42
N LEU A 164 -31.86 21.41 0.13
CA LEU A 164 -33.28 21.46 -0.23
C LEU A 164 -34.16 22.02 0.89
N ASP A 165 -33.79 21.79 2.15
CA ASP A 165 -34.59 22.21 3.31
C ASP A 165 -34.30 23.64 3.81
N TYR A 166 -33.13 24.24 3.50
CA TYR A 166 -32.69 25.50 4.13
C TYR A 166 -32.19 26.61 3.19
N SER A 167 -31.99 26.37 1.90
CA SER A 167 -31.46 27.43 1.01
C SER A 167 -32.53 28.48 0.72
N SER A 168 -32.34 29.69 1.27
CA SER A 168 -33.29 30.80 1.10
C SER A 168 -32.96 31.61 -0.16
N ASN A 169 -31.68 31.68 -0.55
CA ASN A 169 -31.17 32.48 -1.66
C ASN A 169 -30.04 31.80 -2.45
N MET A 170 -29.78 32.28 -3.68
CA MET A 170 -28.70 31.80 -4.55
C MET A 170 -27.29 32.03 -3.97
N GLN A 171 -27.12 32.99 -3.07
CA GLN A 171 -25.85 33.25 -2.39
C GLN A 171 -25.47 32.11 -1.43
N ASP A 172 -26.46 31.58 -0.69
CA ASP A 172 -26.28 30.45 0.22
C ASP A 172 -25.88 29.17 -0.55
N PHE A 173 -26.32 29.05 -1.81
CA PHE A 173 -25.87 28.00 -2.73
C PHE A 173 -24.38 28.10 -3.03
N TYR A 174 -23.89 29.30 -3.37
CA TYR A 174 -22.48 29.49 -3.69
C TYR A 174 -21.59 29.22 -2.48
N ASP A 175 -21.98 29.67 -1.29
CA ASP A 175 -21.18 29.46 -0.08
C ASP A 175 -21.21 28.00 0.39
N GLY A 176 -22.39 27.35 0.36
CA GLY A 176 -22.51 25.93 0.68
C GLY A 176 -21.74 25.03 -0.31
N SER A 177 -21.87 25.28 -1.61
CA SER A 177 -21.19 24.49 -2.64
C SER A 177 -19.67 24.63 -2.56
N ARG A 178 -19.17 25.83 -2.23
CA ARG A 178 -17.75 26.08 -2.00
C ARG A 178 -17.20 25.25 -0.83
N ILE A 179 -17.91 25.20 0.29
CA ILE A 179 -17.50 24.40 1.46
C ILE A 179 -17.52 22.91 1.10
N LEU A 180 -18.56 22.44 0.40
CA LEU A 180 -18.64 21.03 -0.02
C LEU A 180 -17.48 20.65 -0.96
N ILE A 181 -17.13 21.49 -1.93
CA ILE A 181 -15.99 21.25 -2.83
C ILE A 181 -14.69 21.18 -2.02
N SER A 182 -14.47 22.10 -1.07
CA SER A 182 -13.31 22.07 -0.18
C SER A 182 -13.23 20.78 0.63
N VAL A 183 -14.35 20.32 1.22
CA VAL A 183 -14.43 19.07 1.97
C VAL A 183 -14.15 17.86 1.09
N LEU A 184 -14.74 17.79 -0.10
CA LEU A 184 -14.50 16.69 -1.04
C LEU A 184 -13.05 16.63 -1.51
N LEU A 185 -12.43 17.78 -1.79
CA LEU A 185 -11.01 17.86 -2.15
C LEU A 185 -10.12 17.39 -1.00
N LEU A 186 -10.41 17.81 0.23
CA LEU A 186 -9.62 17.46 1.41
C LEU A 186 -9.73 15.98 1.74
N ILE A 187 -10.93 15.40 1.65
CA ILE A 187 -11.17 13.96 1.81
C ILE A 187 -10.50 13.18 0.68
N GLY A 188 -10.71 13.58 -0.57
CA GLY A 188 -10.08 12.94 -1.73
C GLY A 188 -8.55 12.94 -1.62
N PHE A 189 -7.95 14.05 -1.19
CA PHE A 189 -6.50 14.13 -1.00
C PHE A 189 -6.03 13.31 0.20
N THR A 190 -6.76 13.32 1.32
CA THR A 190 -6.44 12.46 2.48
C THR A 190 -6.49 10.99 2.10
N ILE A 191 -7.47 10.60 1.28
CA ILE A 191 -7.56 9.26 0.70
C ILE A 191 -6.37 9.00 -0.22
N ILE A 192 -5.94 9.94 -1.06
CA ILE A 192 -4.76 9.76 -1.92
C ILE A 192 -3.46 9.65 -1.11
N ILE A 193 -3.29 10.44 -0.04
CA ILE A 193 -2.16 10.33 0.90
C ILE A 193 -2.19 8.96 1.57
N VAL A 194 -3.30 8.60 2.20
CA VAL A 194 -3.50 7.28 2.80
C VAL A 194 -3.27 6.19 1.76
N ASP A 195 -3.74 6.39 0.53
CA ASP A 195 -3.58 5.43 -0.54
C ASP A 195 -2.10 5.30 -0.92
N ILE A 196 -1.37 6.39 -1.12
CA ILE A 196 0.06 6.35 -1.46
C ILE A 196 0.93 5.79 -0.33
N PHE A 197 0.73 6.26 0.91
CA PHE A 197 1.57 5.93 2.06
C PHE A 197 1.18 4.62 2.76
N LEU A 198 -0.12 4.32 2.87
CA LEU A 198 -0.63 3.13 3.56
C LEU A 198 -1.17 2.07 2.59
N VAL A 199 -1.73 2.43 1.44
CA VAL A 199 -2.42 1.46 0.56
C VAL A 199 -1.53 1.07 -0.60
N LYS A 200 -1.28 1.80 -1.70
CA LYS A 200 -0.33 1.49 -2.81
C LYS A 200 1.00 0.89 -2.39
N GLY A 201 1.67 1.36 -1.33
CA GLY A 201 2.86 0.69 -0.79
C GLY A 201 2.56 -0.73 -0.28
N PHE A 202 1.46 -0.90 0.44
CA PHE A 202 0.94 -2.20 0.89
C PHE A 202 0.16 -2.98 -0.17
N VAL A 203 -0.43 -2.36 -1.20
CA VAL A 203 -1.49 -2.86 -2.09
C VAL A 203 -0.96 -3.13 -3.48
N LYS A 204 0.02 -2.39 -4.01
CA LYS A 204 0.84 -2.96 -5.09
C LYS A 204 1.57 -4.21 -4.58
N GLN A 205 1.94 -4.20 -3.31
CA GLN A 205 2.47 -5.36 -2.64
C GLN A 205 1.39 -6.43 -2.41
N TYR A 206 0.18 -6.09 -1.96
CA TYR A 206 -0.94 -7.01 -1.69
C TYR A 206 -1.53 -7.63 -2.97
N ILE A 207 -1.66 -6.84 -4.05
CA ILE A 207 -2.12 -7.29 -5.37
C ILE A 207 -1.07 -8.22 -6.00
N LYS A 208 0.24 -7.98 -5.80
CA LYS A 208 1.29 -8.97 -6.13
C LYS A 208 1.42 -10.10 -5.08
N ASN A 209 0.92 -9.95 -3.85
CA ASN A 209 0.98 -10.96 -2.77
C ASN A 209 0.11 -12.17 -3.08
N ARG A 210 -1.00 -12.00 -3.80
CA ARG A 210 -2.01 -13.05 -3.91
C ARG A 210 -1.40 -14.32 -4.48
N ASN A 211 -0.56 -14.20 -5.52
CA ASN A 211 0.22 -15.29 -6.10
C ASN A 211 1.70 -15.19 -5.74
N ARG A 212 2.13 -14.40 -4.76
CA ARG A 212 3.57 -14.29 -4.49
C ARG A 212 4.13 -15.65 -4.13
N LEU A 213 3.53 -16.35 -3.18
CA LEU A 213 3.99 -17.67 -2.76
C LEU A 213 4.06 -18.62 -3.97
N VAL A 214 2.97 -18.75 -4.73
CA VAL A 214 2.89 -19.61 -5.93
C VAL A 214 3.90 -19.19 -7.01
N ARG A 215 4.04 -17.89 -7.27
CA ARG A 215 4.96 -17.34 -8.28
C ARG A 215 6.42 -17.52 -7.87
N THR A 216 6.74 -17.28 -6.59
CA THR A 216 8.08 -17.50 -6.08
C THR A 216 8.42 -19.00 -6.09
N LEU A 217 7.47 -19.89 -5.76
CA LEU A 217 7.63 -21.35 -5.95
C LEU A 217 7.85 -21.72 -7.43
N THR A 218 7.08 -21.10 -8.33
CA THR A 218 7.19 -21.32 -9.79
C THR A 218 8.55 -20.87 -10.31
N ASN A 219 9.05 -19.71 -9.88
CA ASN A 219 10.38 -19.22 -10.25
C ASN A 219 11.47 -20.16 -9.71
N ILE A 220 11.38 -20.63 -8.45
CA ILE A 220 12.33 -21.63 -7.92
C ILE A 220 12.32 -22.91 -8.76
N TYR A 221 11.15 -23.34 -9.23
CA TYR A 221 11.01 -24.52 -10.08
C TYR A 221 11.64 -24.32 -11.46
N LEU A 222 11.39 -23.17 -12.10
CA LEU A 222 11.96 -22.83 -13.41
C LEU A 222 13.49 -22.78 -13.37
N ASP A 223 14.06 -22.05 -12.41
CA ASP A 223 15.52 -21.89 -12.26
C ASP A 223 16.25 -23.22 -11.97
N LYS A 224 15.59 -24.21 -11.35
CA LYS A 224 16.22 -25.48 -10.95
C LYS A 224 16.06 -26.63 -11.95
N TYR A 225 15.02 -26.60 -12.78
CA TYR A 225 14.58 -27.78 -13.52
C TYR A 225 14.28 -27.53 -15.00
N ILE A 226 14.34 -26.28 -15.48
CA ILE A 226 14.00 -25.90 -16.86
C ILE A 226 15.12 -25.10 -17.53
N GLU A 227 15.90 -24.29 -16.79
CA GLU A 227 17.24 -23.84 -17.21
C GLU A 227 18.31 -24.92 -17.02
#